data_AF-A0A972IQC2-F1
#
_entry.id   AF-A0A972IQC2-F1
#
_cell.length_a   1.000
_cell.length_b   1.000
_cell.length_c   1.000
_cell.angle_alpha   90.00
_cell.angle_beta   90.00
_cell.angle_gamma   90.00
#
_symmetry.space_group_name_H-M   'P 1'
#
loop_
_entity.id
_entity.type
_entity.pdbx_description
1 polymer ?
#
loop_
_entity_poly.entity_id
_entity_poly.type
_entity_poly.pdbx_seq_one_letter_code
_entity_poly.pdbx_strand_id
1 'polypeptide(L)'
;KLAEEQSISESGKEKVGNRPSRIIYTITEKGRQEFIRILRDEWRSEQRNYYPVDLAVYFMSFLSKEEVRGYLERMILKTSDSLQELEAHAGDLKNNPYIPPLAFAIIDHTRRHLCAERDWLEDLASSLDEIHDTYPEYDS
;
A
#
# COMPACT_ATOMS: atom_id res chain seq x y z
N LYS A 1 20.65 0.38 -14.40
CA LYS A 1 19.94 1.67 -14.24
C LYS A 1 20.63 2.60 -13.23
N LEU A 2 20.53 2.43 -11.91
CA LEU A 2 21.13 3.42 -10.95
C LEU A 2 22.66 3.59 -11.04
N ALA A 3 23.41 2.52 -11.31
CA ALA A 3 24.86 2.60 -11.52
C ALA A 3 25.24 3.19 -12.90
N GLU A 4 24.41 2.97 -13.92
CA GLU A 4 24.60 3.53 -15.27
C GLU A 4 24.30 5.04 -15.29
N GLU A 5 23.41 5.50 -14.39
CA GLU A 5 23.07 6.91 -14.21
C GLU A 5 24.07 7.67 -13.31
N GLN A 6 25.11 7.00 -12.79
CA GLN A 6 26.10 7.51 -11.82
C GLN A 6 25.50 7.97 -10.48
N SER A 7 24.31 7.52 -10.12
CA SER A 7 23.64 7.89 -8.86
C SER A 7 24.23 7.14 -7.65
N ILE A 8 24.94 6.04 -7.90
CA ILE A 8 25.68 5.24 -6.91
C ILE A 8 27.08 4.90 -7.46
N SER A 9 28.07 4.81 -6.58
CA SER A 9 29.42 4.33 -6.90
C SER A 9 29.79 3.12 -6.04
N GLU A 10 30.54 2.16 -6.60
CA GLU A 10 31.12 1.04 -5.83
C GLU A 10 32.21 1.60 -4.90
N SER A 11 32.02 1.48 -3.59
CA SER A 11 32.90 2.05 -2.56
C SER A 11 33.81 1.02 -1.88
N GLY A 12 33.68 -0.27 -2.23
CA GLY A 12 34.62 -1.31 -1.85
C GLY A 12 34.04 -2.72 -1.83
N LYS A 13 34.93 -3.71 -1.74
CA LYS A 13 34.61 -5.12 -1.49
C LYS A 13 35.01 -5.47 -0.06
N GLU A 14 34.04 -5.80 0.79
CA GLU A 14 34.33 -6.31 2.12
C GLU A 14 34.52 -7.84 2.05
N LYS A 15 35.71 -8.32 2.45
CA LYS A 15 36.03 -9.74 2.58
C LYS A 15 36.12 -10.07 4.07
N VAL A 16 35.05 -10.59 4.65
CA VAL A 16 35.07 -11.15 6.01
C VAL A 16 35.12 -12.68 5.89
N GLY A 17 36.32 -13.25 5.96
CA GLY A 17 36.55 -14.70 6.02
C GLY A 17 36.17 -15.48 4.74
N ASN A 18 35.65 -16.70 4.90
CA ASN A 18 35.38 -17.68 3.83
C ASN A 18 34.02 -17.47 3.12
N ARG A 19 33.47 -16.24 3.11
CA ARG A 19 32.19 -15.90 2.48
C ARG A 19 32.40 -15.08 1.19
N PRO A 20 31.49 -15.18 0.20
CA PRO A 20 31.60 -14.42 -1.05
C PRO A 20 31.64 -12.91 -0.79
N SER A 21 32.44 -12.19 -1.58
CA SER A 21 32.66 -10.74 -1.45
C SER A 21 31.37 -9.96 -1.60
N ARG A 22 31.04 -9.10 -0.62
CA ARG A 22 29.94 -8.13 -0.74
C ARG A 22 30.44 -6.85 -1.41
N ILE A 23 29.69 -6.38 -2.40
CA ILE A 23 29.89 -5.08 -3.05
C ILE A 23 29.12 -4.04 -2.23
N ILE A 24 29.82 -3.01 -1.75
CA ILE A 24 29.21 -1.87 -1.04
C ILE A 24 28.97 -0.74 -2.06
N TYR A 25 27.75 -0.21 -2.08
CA TYR A 25 27.36 0.93 -2.90
C TYR A 25 27.23 2.18 -2.03
N THR A 26 27.83 3.28 -2.48
CA THR A 26 27.71 4.59 -1.84
C THR A 26 27.00 5.56 -2.78
N ILE A 27 26.07 6.36 -2.26
CA ILE A 27 25.41 7.41 -3.03
C ILE A 27 26.42 8.47 -3.46
N THR A 28 26.37 8.88 -4.73
CA THR A 28 27.21 9.99 -5.23
C THR A 28 26.57 11.34 -4.91
N GLU A 29 27.31 12.44 -5.06
CA GLU A 29 26.72 13.78 -4.91
C GLU A 29 25.60 14.03 -5.94
N LYS A 30 25.78 13.54 -7.16
CA LYS A 30 24.72 13.54 -8.20
C LYS A 30 23.49 12.75 -7.73
N GLY A 31 23.69 11.57 -7.16
CA GLY A 31 22.60 10.76 -6.60
C GLY A 31 21.87 11.45 -5.45
N ARG A 32 22.59 12.19 -4.59
CA ARG A 32 21.99 12.98 -3.50
C ARG A 32 21.13 14.13 -4.05
N GLN A 33 21.61 14.84 -5.05
CA GLN A 33 20.85 15.93 -5.67
C GLN A 33 19.58 15.41 -6.35
N GLU A 34 19.70 14.27 -7.04
CA GLU A 34 18.56 13.63 -7.69
C GLU A 34 17.52 13.12 -6.67
N PHE A 35 17.98 12.53 -5.56
CA PHE A 35 17.11 12.16 -4.45
C PHE A 35 16.30 13.35 -3.91
N ILE A 36 16.96 14.50 -3.67
CA ILE A 36 16.28 15.71 -3.18
C ILE A 36 15.31 16.28 -4.22
N ARG A 37 15.64 16.19 -5.51
CA ARG A 37 14.74 16.60 -6.59
C ARG A 37 13.47 15.77 -6.59
N ILE A 38 13.61 14.44 -6.63
CA ILE A 38 12.48 13.50 -6.60
C ILE A 38 11.64 13.72 -5.34
N LEU A 39 12.26 13.85 -4.17
CA LEU A 39 11.54 14.10 -2.92
C LEU A 39 10.66 15.35 -3.02
N ARG A 40 11.17 16.45 -3.58
CA ARG A 40 10.38 17.68 -3.77
C ARG A 40 9.26 17.50 -4.80
N ASP A 41 9.52 16.71 -5.84
CA ASP A 41 8.53 16.44 -6.88
C ASP A 41 7.36 15.60 -6.32
N GLU A 42 7.64 14.60 -5.47
CA GLU A 42 6.60 13.81 -4.79
C GLU A 42 5.67 14.69 -3.95
N TRP A 43 6.21 15.65 -3.18
CA TRP A 43 5.42 16.61 -2.39
C TRP A 43 4.56 17.56 -3.23
N ARG A 44 4.90 17.76 -4.50
CA ARG A 44 4.20 18.66 -5.42
C ARG A 44 3.24 17.93 -6.35
N SER A 45 3.39 16.61 -6.47
CA SER A 45 2.58 15.82 -7.37
C SER A 45 1.17 15.64 -6.81
N GLU A 46 0.16 16.03 -7.59
CA GLU A 46 -1.20 15.57 -7.38
C GLU A 46 -1.35 14.23 -8.10
N GLN A 47 -1.18 13.13 -7.35
CA GLN A 47 -1.42 11.81 -7.91
C GLN A 47 -2.91 11.47 -7.85
N ARG A 48 -3.48 11.14 -9.01
CA ARG A 48 -4.84 10.61 -9.07
C ARG A 48 -4.82 9.15 -8.69
N ASN A 49 -5.44 8.81 -7.56
CA ASN A 49 -5.65 7.41 -7.18
C ASN A 49 -6.79 6.82 -8.00
N TYR A 50 -6.60 5.61 -8.49
CA TYR A 50 -7.64 4.80 -9.11
C TYR A 50 -8.01 3.68 -8.14
N TYR A 51 -9.30 3.54 -7.84
CA TYR A 51 -9.81 2.53 -6.93
C TYR A 51 -10.60 1.48 -7.74
N PRO A 52 -10.04 0.28 -8.01
CA PRO A 52 -10.73 -0.74 -8.80
C PRO A 52 -12.07 -1.19 -8.19
N VAL A 53 -12.23 -1.04 -6.88
CA VAL A 53 -13.47 -1.38 -6.18
C VAL A 53 -14.63 -0.48 -6.60
N ASP A 54 -14.38 0.79 -6.94
CA ASP A 54 -15.42 1.71 -7.43
C ASP A 54 -16.07 1.19 -8.72
N LEU A 55 -15.26 0.58 -9.59
CA LEU A 55 -15.74 -0.05 -10.81
C LEU A 55 -16.62 -1.26 -10.50
N ALA A 56 -16.21 -2.09 -9.54
CA ALA A 56 -16.98 -3.25 -9.11
C ALA A 56 -18.33 -2.84 -8.50
N VAL A 57 -18.34 -1.80 -7.65
CA VAL A 57 -19.56 -1.25 -7.05
C VAL A 57 -20.49 -0.67 -8.12
N TYR A 58 -19.95 0.08 -9.08
CA TYR A 58 -20.75 0.66 -10.15
C TYR A 58 -21.48 -0.41 -11.00
N PHE A 59 -20.86 -1.57 -11.20
CA PHE A 59 -21.41 -2.66 -12.01
C PHE A 59 -21.94 -3.85 -11.18
N MET A 60 -22.12 -3.70 -9.87
CA MET A 60 -22.47 -4.85 -9.02
C MET A 60 -23.86 -5.43 -9.30
N SER A 61 -24.78 -4.65 -9.90
CA SER A 61 -26.12 -5.11 -10.27
C SER A 61 -26.12 -6.17 -11.38
N PHE A 62 -25.00 -6.37 -12.08
CA PHE A 62 -24.83 -7.44 -13.06
C PHE A 62 -24.54 -8.81 -12.43
N LEU A 63 -24.37 -8.87 -11.11
CA LEU A 63 -24.17 -10.10 -10.35
C LEU A 63 -25.34 -10.32 -9.39
N SER A 64 -25.55 -11.57 -8.98
CA SER A 64 -26.53 -11.86 -7.93
C SER A 64 -26.13 -11.18 -6.62
N LYS A 65 -27.13 -10.82 -5.81
CA LYS A 65 -26.91 -10.18 -4.52
C LYS A 65 -26.05 -11.05 -3.60
N GLU A 66 -26.27 -12.36 -3.64
CA GLU A 66 -25.52 -13.36 -2.88
C GLU A 66 -24.04 -13.38 -3.30
N GLU A 67 -23.75 -13.29 -4.60
CA GLU A 67 -22.37 -13.19 -5.09
C GLU A 67 -21.70 -11.91 -4.61
N VAL A 68 -22.36 -10.75 -4.76
CA VAL A 68 -21.84 -9.45 -4.31
C VAL A 68 -21.55 -9.47 -2.80
N ARG A 69 -22.49 -9.98 -2.00
CA ARG A 69 -22.31 -10.14 -0.54
C ARG A 69 -21.06 -10.97 -0.22
N GLY A 70 -20.89 -12.11 -0.89
CA GLY A 70 -19.71 -12.94 -0.70
C GLY A 70 -18.40 -12.25 -1.10
N TYR A 71 -18.39 -11.38 -2.12
CA TYR A 71 -17.21 -10.57 -2.45
C TYR A 71 -16.91 -9.53 -1.38
N LEU A 72 -17.91 -8.80 -0.90
CA LEU A 72 -17.76 -7.80 0.16
C LEU A 72 -17.21 -8.43 1.44
N GLU A 73 -17.77 -9.54 1.89
CA GLU A 73 -17.29 -10.28 3.07
C GLU A 73 -15.82 -10.67 2.95
N ARG A 74 -15.40 -11.16 1.78
CA ARG A 74 -13.99 -11.49 1.52
C ARG A 74 -13.08 -10.27 1.53
N MET A 75 -13.54 -9.13 1.00
CA MET A 75 -12.77 -7.89 1.01
C MET A 75 -12.62 -7.33 2.43
N ILE A 76 -13.69 -7.37 3.24
CA ILE A 76 -13.67 -6.98 4.66
C ILE A 76 -12.68 -7.84 5.43
N LEU A 77 -12.75 -9.17 5.27
CA LEU A 77 -11.84 -10.11 5.93
C LEU A 77 -10.39 -9.82 5.57
N LYS A 78 -10.08 -9.72 4.27
CA LYS A 78 -8.71 -9.45 3.79
C LYS A 78 -8.16 -8.12 4.31
N THR A 79 -8.99 -7.08 4.35
CA THR A 79 -8.60 -5.76 4.86
C THR A 79 -8.35 -5.80 6.35
N SER A 80 -9.18 -6.55 7.09
CA SER A 80 -9.01 -6.77 8.53
C SER A 80 -7.74 -7.56 8.86
N ASP A 81 -7.45 -8.62 8.09
CA ASP A 81 -6.21 -9.39 8.20
C ASP A 81 -4.99 -8.50 7.94
N SER A 82 -5.03 -7.67 6.89
CA SER A 82 -3.95 -6.73 6.56
C SER A 82 -3.73 -5.70 7.67
N LEU A 83 -4.81 -5.24 8.33
CA LEU A 83 -4.74 -4.33 9.47
C LEU A 83 -4.06 -5.02 10.66
N GLN A 84 -4.44 -6.26 10.96
CA GLN A 84 -3.85 -7.04 12.06
C GLN A 84 -2.36 -7.29 11.82
N GLU A 85 -1.97 -7.67 10.60
CA GLU A 85 -0.56 -7.86 10.23
C GLU A 85 0.25 -6.56 10.39
N LEU A 86 -0.31 -5.43 9.95
CA LEU A 86 0.32 -4.12 10.09
C LEU A 86 0.53 -3.75 11.57
N GLU A 87 -0.49 -3.97 12.41
CA GLU A 87 -0.43 -3.68 13.85
C GLU A 87 0.59 -4.56 14.58
N ALA A 88 0.63 -5.86 14.26
CA ALA A 88 1.62 -6.78 14.79
C ALA A 88 3.04 -6.32 14.42
N HIS A 89 3.26 -6.00 13.13
CA HIS A 89 4.56 -5.52 12.66
C HIS A 89 4.96 -4.19 13.31
N ALA A 90 4.01 -3.27 13.47
CA ALA A 90 4.25 -2.00 14.17
C ALA A 90 4.66 -2.21 15.63
N GLY A 91 4.06 -3.20 16.30
CA GLY A 91 4.40 -3.61 17.66
C GLY A 91 5.85 -4.06 17.77
N ASP A 92 6.31 -4.90 16.84
CA ASP A 92 7.69 -5.39 16.79
C ASP A 92 8.70 -4.25 16.56
N LEU A 93 8.37 -3.31 15.67
CA LEU A 93 9.24 -2.17 15.35
C LEU A 93 9.38 -1.17 16.50
N LYS A 94 8.37 -1.05 17.38
CA LYS A 94 8.34 -0.08 18.47
C LYS A 94 9.51 -0.21 19.45
N ASN A 95 10.03 -1.42 19.62
CA ASN A 95 11.13 -1.70 20.53
C ASN A 95 12.51 -1.66 19.85
N ASN A 96 12.57 -1.36 18.55
CA ASN A 96 13.81 -1.34 17.79
C ASN A 96 14.46 0.06 17.82
N PRO A 97 15.64 0.24 18.45
CA PRO A 97 16.30 1.55 18.60
C PRO A 97 16.82 2.13 17.29
N TYR A 98 16.88 1.33 16.22
CA TYR A 98 17.34 1.78 14.89
C TYR A 98 16.20 2.32 14.02
N ILE A 99 14.94 2.25 14.49
CA ILE A 99 13.78 2.71 13.74
C ILE A 99 13.45 4.15 14.15
N PRO A 100 13.51 5.12 13.22
CA PRO A 100 13.20 6.50 13.56
C PRO A 100 11.70 6.69 13.83
N PRO A 101 11.31 7.64 14.70
CA PRO A 101 9.91 7.93 14.98
C PRO A 101 9.06 8.24 13.72
N LEU A 102 9.68 8.83 12.68
CA LEU A 102 9.02 9.13 11.41
C LEU A 102 8.47 7.87 10.71
N ALA A 103 9.08 6.70 10.91
CA ALA A 103 8.57 5.45 10.34
C ALA A 103 7.14 5.14 10.83
N PHE A 104 6.81 5.52 12.08
CA PHE A 104 5.46 5.33 12.63
C PHE A 104 4.42 6.25 11.99
N ALA A 105 4.82 7.40 11.44
CA ALA A 105 3.89 8.24 10.67
C ALA A 105 3.46 7.54 9.37
N ILE A 106 4.37 6.80 8.73
CA ILE A 106 4.07 6.00 7.53
C ILE A 106 3.13 4.84 7.89
N ILE A 107 3.42 4.14 8.99
CA ILE A 107 2.57 3.06 9.49
C ILE A 107 1.16 3.57 9.84
N ASP A 108 1.05 4.69 10.56
CA ASP A 108 -0.24 5.28 10.90
C ASP A 108 -1.03 5.71 9.66
N HIS A 109 -0.35 6.25 8.64
CA HIS A 109 -0.99 6.58 7.37
C HIS A 109 -1.60 5.35 6.70
N THR A 110 -0.85 4.25 6.58
CA THR A 110 -1.37 2.99 6.04
C THR A 110 -2.53 2.44 6.86
N ARG A 111 -2.42 2.46 8.19
CA ARG A 111 -3.46 2.01 9.11
C ARG A 111 -4.76 2.77 8.88
N ARG A 112 -4.70 4.11 8.76
CA ARG A 112 -5.89 4.95 8.51
C ARG A 112 -6.57 4.62 7.18
N HIS A 113 -5.80 4.38 6.13
CA HIS A 113 -6.36 3.95 4.84
C HIS A 113 -7.07 2.60 4.96
N LEU A 114 -6.47 1.61 5.62
CA LEU A 114 -7.08 0.30 5.82
C LEU A 114 -8.34 0.37 6.69
N CYS A 115 -8.33 1.17 7.75
CA CYS A 115 -9.54 1.38 8.56
C CYS A 115 -10.65 2.01 7.72
N ALA A 116 -10.35 3.09 6.99
CA ALA A 116 -11.34 3.76 6.15
C ALA A 116 -11.93 2.83 5.07
N GLU A 117 -11.08 2.01 4.43
CA GLU A 117 -11.53 1.02 3.44
C GLU A 117 -12.44 -0.04 4.08
N ARG A 118 -12.06 -0.60 5.23
CA ARG A 118 -12.87 -1.59 5.94
C ARG A 118 -14.22 -1.01 6.35
N ASP A 119 -14.21 0.16 6.98
CA ASP A 119 -15.43 0.81 7.47
C ASP A 119 -16.38 1.11 6.29
N TRP A 120 -15.84 1.58 5.16
CA TRP A 120 -16.62 1.79 3.93
C TRP A 120 -17.20 0.49 3.36
N LEU A 121 -16.42 -0.60 3.33
CA LEU A 121 -16.91 -1.90 2.86
C LEU A 121 -18.01 -2.47 3.76
N GLU A 122 -17.90 -2.28 5.08
CA GLU A 122 -18.91 -2.70 6.06
C GLU A 122 -20.22 -1.90 5.90
N ASP A 123 -20.12 -0.59 5.70
CA ASP A 123 -21.27 0.29 5.42
C ASP A 123 -21.96 -0.11 4.10
N LEU A 124 -21.17 -0.39 3.06
CA LEU A 124 -21.67 -0.84 1.76
C LEU A 124 -22.38 -2.20 1.87
N ALA A 125 -21.79 -3.16 2.58
CA ALA A 125 -22.39 -4.47 2.80
C ALA A 125 -23.71 -4.38 3.60
N SER A 126 -23.77 -3.47 4.56
CA SER A 126 -24.99 -3.22 5.36
C SER A 126 -26.11 -2.61 4.54
N SER A 127 -25.77 -1.81 3.53
CA SER A 127 -26.73 -1.13 2.64
C SER A 127 -27.05 -1.93 1.37
N LEU A 128 -26.46 -3.12 1.20
CA LEU A 128 -26.51 -3.88 -0.06
C LEU A 128 -27.95 -4.22 -0.49
N ASP A 129 -28.81 -4.60 0.45
CA ASP A 129 -30.19 -4.97 0.13
C ASP A 129 -30.96 -3.80 -0.48
N GLU A 130 -30.77 -2.58 0.02
CA GLU A 130 -31.42 -1.38 -0.51
C GLU A 130 -30.85 -0.98 -1.88
N ILE A 131 -29.53 -1.08 -2.05
CA ILE A 131 -28.86 -0.61 -3.27
C ILE A 131 -29.07 -1.57 -4.45
N HIS A 132 -29.00 -2.89 -4.21
CA HIS A 132 -29.15 -3.90 -5.25
C HIS A 132 -30.57 -3.93 -5.81
N ASP A 133 -31.59 -3.76 -4.95
CA ASP A 133 -33.00 -3.75 -5.35
C ASP A 133 -33.41 -2.47 -6.12
N THR A 134 -32.57 -1.43 -6.13
CA THR A 134 -32.86 -0.14 -6.79
C THR A 134 -32.60 -0.15 -8.30
N TYR A 135 -31.81 -1.10 -8.81
CA TYR A 135 -31.54 -1.22 -10.25
C TYR A 135 -32.47 -2.28 -10.87
N PRO A 136 -33.32 -1.92 -11.85
CA PRO A 136 -34.12 -2.91 -12.56
C PRO A 136 -33.16 -3.87 -13.28
N GLU A 137 -33.43 -5.17 -13.14
CA GLU A 137 -32.67 -6.23 -13.81
C GLU A 137 -32.45 -5.86 -15.28
N TYR A 138 -31.17 -5.71 -15.67
CA TYR A 138 -30.82 -5.71 -17.09
C TYR A 138 -30.96 -7.15 -17.56
N ASP A 139 -32.18 -7.53 -17.91
CA ASP A 139 -32.49 -8.82 -18.52
C ASP A 139 -31.62 -9.00 -19.77
N SER A 140 -30.80 -10.04 -19.76
CA SER A 140 -29.81 -10.39 -20.80
C SER A 140 -30.38 -11.33 -21.84
#